data_AF-B6BF32-F1
#
_entry.id   AF-B6BF32-F1
#
_cell.length_a   1.000
_cell.length_b   1.000
_cell.length_c   1.000
_cell.angle_alpha   90.00
_cell.angle_beta   90.00
_cell.angle_gamma   90.00
#
_symmetry.space_group_name_H-M   'P 1'
#
loop_
_entity.id
_entity.type
_entity.pdbx_description
1 polymer ?
#
loop_
_entity_poly.entity_id
_entity_poly.type
_entity_poly.pdbx_seq_one_letter_code
_entity_poly.pdbx_strand_id
1 'polypeptide(L)'
;MSEVTDYTALLAYMSSDSFRWNSLSDLGTRAVVTYSFTSASELAPVSSDPYGAYRYWAFDSQQREYFRRALDEFEEASGVIFVETSGPAMINVFGYDGGSAAGWADYPWASSYSTNEGRLAIEGGNIMPGSFGYETVLHEIGHALGLKHPHDGDTTLADHLDTQANTVMTYSYAGYYVTELGTFDVQALQHIYGSSAGTAEWSVRVKSGGMVVIDTSAAAETVLAVGQSSKVYGRGGSDTLIGREAGDKLIGGAGLDTLIGGYGEDRLFGGKGADVLIGGLDDDEYSGSTGEADKLVGGGGWDTLSGGAGDDTLVGGNGRDRLIGGDGSDQLTGGRHADTFVFVSADYYEQEVITDFGVGGDKIEFSGTSVDSFSDLLISQSGGSTFISYYGQYEIELTGFTGTLTQDDFLFFT
;
A
#
# COMPACT_ATOMS: atom_id res chain seq x y z
N MET A 1 -25.78 16.56 14.37
CA MET A 1 -24.64 15.64 14.36
C MET A 1 -25.08 14.30 13.82
N SER A 2 -24.62 13.94 12.62
CA SER A 2 -24.77 12.61 12.04
C SER A 2 -23.54 11.79 12.40
N GLU A 3 -23.73 10.65 13.05
CA GLU A 3 -22.66 9.68 13.28
C GLU A 3 -22.38 8.90 11.99
N VAL A 4 -21.11 8.74 11.62
CA VAL A 4 -20.64 7.95 10.49
C VAL A 4 -19.61 6.93 10.94
N THR A 5 -19.32 5.94 10.09
CA THR A 5 -18.41 4.84 10.38
C THR A 5 -17.20 4.80 9.45
N ASP A 6 -16.87 5.94 8.84
CA ASP A 6 -15.81 6.06 7.84
C ASP A 6 -15.04 7.38 8.00
N TYR A 7 -14.03 7.56 7.14
CA TYR A 7 -13.11 8.71 7.16
C TYR A 7 -13.79 10.05 6.90
N THR A 8 -15.04 10.10 6.42
CA THR A 8 -15.70 11.38 6.10
C THR A 8 -15.91 12.25 7.34
N ALA A 9 -15.90 11.63 8.53
CA ALA A 9 -15.87 12.34 9.81
C ALA A 9 -14.64 13.24 9.98
N LEU A 10 -13.55 13.05 9.23
CA LEU A 10 -12.32 13.83 9.36
C LEU A 10 -12.21 14.97 8.33
N LEU A 11 -13.13 15.08 7.36
CA LEU A 11 -13.00 16.01 6.24
C LEU A 11 -13.43 17.44 6.62
N ALA A 12 -12.48 18.33 6.91
CA ALA A 12 -12.78 19.71 7.28
C ALA A 12 -13.44 20.48 6.12
N TYR A 13 -13.08 20.18 4.86
CA TYR A 13 -13.58 20.88 3.68
C TYR A 13 -15.10 20.79 3.52
N MET A 14 -15.75 19.80 4.15
CA MET A 14 -17.22 19.69 4.16
C MET A 14 -17.90 20.91 4.81
N SER A 15 -17.19 21.66 5.66
CA SER A 15 -17.67 22.93 6.23
C SER A 15 -17.33 24.13 5.33
N SER A 16 -16.20 24.08 4.61
CA SER A 16 -15.79 25.10 3.65
C SER A 16 -14.75 24.52 2.70
N ASP A 17 -14.99 24.63 1.40
CA ASP A 17 -14.05 24.13 0.38
C ASP A 17 -12.66 24.78 0.45
N SER A 18 -12.54 25.94 1.09
CA SER A 18 -11.23 26.59 1.32
C SER A 18 -10.33 25.83 2.31
N PHE A 19 -10.86 24.88 3.09
CA PHE A 19 -10.09 24.05 4.05
C PHE A 19 -9.34 22.88 3.41
N ARG A 20 -8.82 23.08 2.20
CA ARG A 20 -7.86 22.19 1.53
C ARG A 20 -6.96 23.02 0.61
N TRP A 21 -5.70 22.63 0.48
CA TRP A 21 -4.74 23.39 -0.34
C TRP A 21 -5.05 23.37 -1.84
N ASN A 22 -5.77 22.35 -2.31
CA ASN A 22 -6.19 22.20 -3.70
C ASN A 22 -7.63 22.70 -3.96
N SER A 23 -8.16 23.62 -3.16
CA SER A 23 -9.56 24.08 -3.23
C SER A 23 -10.01 24.59 -4.60
N LEU A 24 -9.08 25.05 -5.43
CA LEU A 24 -9.34 25.53 -6.79
C LEU A 24 -9.32 24.41 -7.84
N SER A 25 -9.23 23.16 -7.41
CA SER A 25 -9.18 21.96 -8.24
C SER A 25 -10.14 20.91 -7.69
N ASP A 26 -10.40 19.89 -8.50
CA ASP A 26 -11.23 18.77 -8.08
C ASP A 26 -10.57 18.00 -6.93
N LEU A 27 -11.39 17.34 -6.11
CA LEU A 27 -10.89 16.40 -5.10
C LEU A 27 -10.03 15.32 -5.79
N GLY A 28 -9.02 14.82 -5.08
CA GLY A 28 -8.04 13.92 -5.69
C GLY A 28 -7.07 14.62 -6.67
N THR A 29 -6.93 15.95 -6.57
CA THR A 29 -5.83 16.65 -7.26
C THR A 29 -4.63 16.75 -6.33
N ARG A 30 -3.48 16.22 -6.76
CA ARG A 30 -2.19 16.35 -6.07
C ARG A 30 -1.86 17.80 -5.74
N ALA A 31 -1.20 18.04 -4.61
CA ALA A 31 -0.88 19.39 -4.14
C ALA A 31 0.60 19.51 -3.76
N VAL A 32 1.23 20.63 -4.16
CA VAL A 32 2.53 21.02 -3.64
C VAL A 32 2.30 21.96 -2.46
N VAL A 33 2.78 21.58 -1.28
CA VAL A 33 2.62 22.35 -0.04
C VAL A 33 4.00 22.82 0.42
N THR A 34 4.21 24.12 0.46
CA THR A 34 5.46 24.66 0.99
C THR A 34 5.42 24.69 2.51
N TYR A 35 6.53 24.33 3.15
CA TYR A 35 6.69 24.50 4.60
C TYR A 35 8.00 25.20 4.93
N SER A 36 8.10 25.74 6.14
CA SER A 36 9.34 26.32 6.67
C SER A 36 9.45 26.12 8.17
N PHE A 37 10.68 26.09 8.67
CA PHE A 37 10.96 26.16 10.11
C PHE A 37 11.21 27.61 10.50
N THR A 38 10.28 28.23 11.20
CA THR A 38 10.36 29.65 11.55
C THR A 38 11.60 29.94 12.38
N SER A 39 12.40 30.91 11.95
CA SER A 39 13.62 31.27 12.67
C SER A 39 13.29 32.03 13.96
N ALA A 40 14.19 31.97 14.94
CA ALA A 40 13.98 32.66 16.22
C ALA A 40 13.75 34.18 16.06
N SER A 41 14.30 34.79 15.01
CA SER A 41 14.10 36.21 14.69
C SER A 41 12.75 36.54 14.06
N GLU A 42 12.05 35.55 13.53
CA GLU A 42 10.77 35.71 12.82
C GLU A 42 9.57 35.30 13.69
N LEU A 43 9.81 34.72 14.88
CA LEU A 43 8.76 34.34 15.81
C LEU A 43 7.98 35.58 16.30
N ALA A 44 6.66 35.47 16.23
CA ALA A 44 5.75 36.48 16.77
C ALA A 44 5.83 36.57 18.31
N PRO A 45 5.39 37.69 18.92
CA PRO A 45 5.27 37.79 20.36
C PRO A 45 4.28 36.75 20.93
N VAL A 46 4.64 36.08 22.03
CA VAL A 46 3.82 35.03 22.64
C VAL A 46 2.48 35.53 23.23
N SER A 47 2.34 36.85 23.42
CA SER A 47 1.10 37.45 23.95
C SER A 47 -0.14 37.21 23.06
N SER A 48 0.06 36.75 21.83
CA SER A 48 -1.00 36.38 20.89
C SER A 48 -1.21 34.87 20.76
N ASP A 49 -0.61 34.06 21.63
CA ASP A 49 -0.79 32.61 21.60
C ASP A 49 -2.25 32.22 21.96
N PRO A 50 -2.90 31.36 21.16
CA PRO A 50 -4.30 31.00 21.38
C PRO A 50 -4.53 30.16 22.65
N TYR A 51 -3.50 29.50 23.19
CA TYR A 51 -3.60 28.58 24.33
C TYR A 51 -2.80 29.02 25.56
N GLY A 52 -2.26 30.25 25.54
CA GLY A 52 -1.56 30.85 26.66
C GLY A 52 -0.12 30.36 26.86
N ALA A 53 0.59 30.00 25.78
CA ALA A 53 2.03 29.78 25.81
C ALA A 53 2.76 31.01 26.41
N TYR A 54 3.93 30.79 27.01
CA TYR A 54 4.76 31.87 27.54
C TYR A 54 6.11 32.02 26.85
N ARG A 55 6.47 31.09 25.95
CA ARG A 55 7.67 31.17 25.10
C ARG A 55 7.44 30.46 23.78
N TYR A 56 7.91 31.07 22.69
CA TYR A 56 8.12 30.42 21.40
C TYR A 56 9.61 30.21 21.14
N TRP A 57 9.96 29.17 20.40
CA TRP A 57 11.32 28.83 20.03
C TRP A 57 11.38 28.13 18.65
N ALA A 58 12.52 28.23 18.00
CA ALA A 58 12.75 27.62 16.69
C ALA A 58 13.25 26.18 16.86
N PHE A 59 12.80 25.27 15.99
CA PHE A 59 13.26 23.88 16.00
C PHE A 59 14.77 23.78 15.76
N ASP A 60 15.42 22.93 16.55
CA ASP A 60 16.82 22.52 16.34
C ASP A 60 16.96 21.52 15.18
N SER A 61 18.18 21.14 14.85
CA SER A 61 18.45 20.24 13.71
C SER A 61 17.82 18.86 13.86
N GLN A 62 17.75 18.32 15.07
CA GLN A 62 17.24 16.98 15.33
C GLN A 62 15.70 16.97 15.24
N GLN A 63 15.07 18.01 15.78
CA GLN A 63 13.62 18.21 15.71
C GLN A 63 13.17 18.39 14.25
N ARG A 64 13.91 19.17 13.45
CA ARG A 64 13.62 19.32 12.01
C ARG A 64 13.66 17.98 11.27
N GLU A 65 14.64 17.14 11.58
CA GLU A 65 14.76 15.81 10.98
C GLU A 65 13.56 14.92 11.33
N TYR A 66 13.13 14.90 12.60
CA TYR A 66 11.95 14.14 12.98
C TYR A 66 10.67 14.69 12.35
N PHE A 67 10.54 16.01 12.24
CA PHE A 67 9.40 16.62 11.56
C PHE A 67 9.36 16.23 10.07
N ARG A 68 10.51 16.17 9.38
CA ARG A 68 10.57 15.69 7.99
C ARG A 68 10.11 14.25 7.85
N ARG A 69 10.51 13.36 8.76
CA ARG A 69 9.99 11.98 8.78
C ARG A 69 8.48 11.92 8.95
N ALA A 70 7.92 12.80 9.78
CA ALA A 70 6.47 12.89 9.90
C ALA A 70 5.83 13.35 8.58
N LEU A 71 6.44 14.30 7.84
CA LEU A 71 5.95 14.70 6.51
C LEU A 71 6.03 13.55 5.50
N ASP A 72 7.07 12.71 5.55
CA ASP A 72 7.23 11.56 4.66
C ASP A 72 6.00 10.62 4.74
N GLU A 73 5.43 10.40 5.94
CA GLU A 73 4.20 9.60 6.12
C GLU A 73 3.00 10.19 5.35
N PHE A 74 2.89 11.51 5.27
CA PHE A 74 1.81 12.18 4.53
C PHE A 74 2.05 12.19 3.02
N GLU A 75 3.30 12.26 2.57
CA GLU A 75 3.65 12.11 1.16
C GLU A 75 3.39 10.68 0.67
N GLU A 76 3.71 9.67 1.48
CA GLU A 76 3.41 8.27 1.15
C GLU A 76 1.89 8.02 1.12
N ALA A 77 1.18 8.54 2.11
CA ALA A 77 -0.26 8.35 2.24
C ALA A 77 -1.11 9.09 1.21
N SER A 78 -0.56 10.06 0.46
CA SER A 78 -1.38 10.96 -0.34
C SER A 78 -0.68 11.47 -1.61
N GLY A 79 -1.31 12.38 -2.34
CA GLY A 79 -0.67 13.09 -3.44
C GLY A 79 -0.05 14.43 -3.04
N VAL A 80 0.20 14.67 -1.76
CA VAL A 80 0.88 15.87 -1.27
C VAL A 80 2.39 15.74 -1.49
N ILE A 81 3.01 16.84 -1.92
CA ILE A 81 4.47 16.97 -2.00
C ILE A 81 4.87 18.19 -1.16
N PHE A 82 5.70 17.98 -0.15
CA PHE A 82 6.22 19.01 0.71
C PHE A 82 7.52 19.60 0.19
N VAL A 83 7.60 20.93 0.18
CA VAL A 83 8.80 21.65 -0.25
C VAL A 83 9.25 22.59 0.87
N GLU A 84 10.41 22.31 1.46
CA GLU A 84 11.01 23.20 2.46
C GLU A 84 11.49 24.50 1.81
N THR A 85 11.18 25.62 2.45
CA THR A 85 11.60 26.96 2.02
C THR A 85 12.23 27.73 3.19
N SER A 86 12.97 28.79 2.86
CA SER A 86 13.71 29.61 3.84
C SER A 86 12.93 30.82 4.37
N GLY A 87 11.66 30.99 4.00
CA GLY A 87 10.84 32.16 4.36
C GLY A 87 9.40 31.76 4.66
N PRO A 88 8.45 32.72 4.69
CA PRO A 88 7.05 32.41 4.87
C PRO A 88 6.58 31.36 3.85
N ALA A 89 5.91 30.34 4.36
CA ALA A 89 5.42 29.21 3.60
C ALA A 89 3.92 29.01 3.84
N MET A 90 3.33 28.02 3.18
CA MET A 90 1.95 27.63 3.46
C MET A 90 1.81 27.09 4.89
N ILE A 91 2.82 26.37 5.39
CA ILE A 91 2.90 25.87 6.77
C ILE A 91 4.19 26.36 7.43
N ASN A 92 4.09 27.08 8.54
CA ASN A 92 5.22 27.68 9.25
C ASN A 92 5.34 27.05 10.65
N VAL A 93 6.40 26.28 10.85
CA VAL A 93 6.57 25.38 12.00
C VAL A 93 7.46 26.00 13.07
N PHE A 94 7.02 25.95 14.32
CA PHE A 94 7.81 26.35 15.47
C PHE A 94 7.38 25.62 16.76
N GLY A 95 8.18 25.78 17.81
CA GLY A 95 7.91 25.18 19.11
C GLY A 95 7.48 26.21 20.15
N TYR A 96 6.82 25.75 21.20
CA TYR A 96 6.45 26.59 22.35
C TYR A 96 6.54 25.85 23.69
N ASP A 97 6.42 26.60 24.78
CA ASP A 97 6.33 26.04 26.14
C ASP A 97 5.12 26.59 26.90
N GLY A 98 4.49 25.70 27.67
CA GLY A 98 3.34 26.01 28.51
C GLY A 98 2.03 26.02 27.73
N GLY A 99 1.02 26.74 28.24
CA GLY A 99 -0.31 26.74 27.66
C GLY A 99 -1.14 25.51 28.02
N SER A 100 -2.31 25.36 27.39
CA SER A 100 -3.28 24.31 27.68
C SER A 100 -3.37 23.18 26.63
N ALA A 101 -2.59 23.26 25.56
CA ALA A 101 -2.59 22.30 24.46
C ALA A 101 -1.18 21.74 24.23
N ALA A 102 -1.10 20.52 23.67
CA ALA A 102 0.16 19.90 23.28
C ALA A 102 0.66 20.34 21.90
N GLY A 103 -0.25 20.86 21.07
CA GLY A 103 0.04 21.43 19.77
C GLY A 103 -1.18 22.22 19.28
N TRP A 104 -0.99 22.94 18.19
CA TRP A 104 -2.08 23.48 17.39
C TRP A 104 -1.61 23.84 15.98
N ALA A 105 -2.51 23.73 15.01
CA ALA A 105 -2.29 24.17 13.64
C ALA A 105 -3.46 24.98 13.10
N ASP A 106 -3.14 25.96 12.26
CA ASP A 106 -4.11 26.64 11.43
C ASP A 106 -4.55 25.69 10.29
N TYR A 107 -5.86 25.58 10.03
CA TYR A 107 -6.36 24.89 8.84
C TYR A 107 -5.80 25.54 7.55
N PRO A 108 -5.66 24.76 6.47
CA PRO A 108 -5.41 25.34 5.16
C PRO A 108 -6.51 26.35 4.81
N TRP A 109 -6.13 27.42 4.13
CA TRP A 109 -7.07 28.34 3.50
C TRP A 109 -6.58 28.68 2.11
N ALA A 110 -7.20 28.09 1.09
CA ALA A 110 -6.95 28.43 -0.30
C ALA A 110 -8.23 28.92 -0.98
N SER A 111 -8.12 29.98 -1.75
CA SER A 111 -9.20 30.55 -2.56
C SER A 111 -8.63 31.23 -3.79
N SER A 112 -9.49 31.69 -4.70
CA SER A 112 -9.08 32.42 -5.90
C SER A 112 -8.45 33.78 -5.60
N TYR A 113 -8.52 34.26 -4.36
CA TYR A 113 -8.04 35.58 -3.95
C TYR A 113 -6.86 35.52 -2.98
N SER A 114 -6.74 34.46 -2.20
CA SER A 114 -5.74 34.37 -1.14
C SER A 114 -5.46 32.93 -0.73
N THR A 115 -4.21 32.70 -0.33
CA THR A 115 -3.73 31.54 0.41
C THR A 115 -3.22 32.03 1.77
N ASN A 116 -3.55 31.37 2.88
CA ASN A 116 -3.02 31.77 4.19
C ASN A 116 -1.56 31.34 4.38
N GLU A 117 -0.88 32.02 5.31
CA GLU A 117 0.38 31.60 5.91
C GLU A 117 0.04 30.86 7.21
N GLY A 118 -0.21 29.55 7.12
CA GLY A 118 -0.62 28.72 8.26
C GLY A 118 0.51 28.55 9.26
N ARG A 119 0.16 28.49 10.56
CA ARG A 119 1.08 28.20 11.65
C ARG A 119 0.84 26.79 12.17
N LEU A 120 1.93 26.11 12.52
CA LEU A 120 1.91 24.81 13.18
C LEU A 120 2.86 24.88 14.37
N ALA A 121 2.32 24.75 15.57
CA ALA A 121 3.05 24.93 16.81
C ALA A 121 3.01 23.64 17.64
N ILE A 122 4.17 23.20 18.12
CA ILE A 122 4.30 22.00 18.96
C ILE A 122 4.80 22.37 20.34
N GLU A 123 4.13 21.88 21.38
CA GLU A 123 4.54 22.06 22.77
C GLU A 123 5.69 21.12 23.12
N GLY A 124 6.66 21.66 23.85
CA GLY A 124 7.75 20.87 24.39
C GLY A 124 8.79 20.44 23.34
N GLY A 125 9.94 19.98 23.83
CA GLY A 125 11.10 19.73 22.97
C GLY A 125 11.20 18.30 22.40
N ASN A 126 10.48 17.33 22.96
CA ASN A 126 10.64 15.92 22.62
C ASN A 126 9.64 15.47 21.56
N ILE A 127 10.09 15.46 20.30
CA ILE A 127 9.33 14.96 19.16
C ILE A 127 10.03 13.76 18.50
N MET A 128 10.68 12.91 19.30
CA MET A 128 11.29 11.68 18.79
C MET A 128 10.21 10.70 18.34
N PRO A 129 10.36 9.97 17.21
CA PRO A 129 9.43 8.91 16.82
C PRO A 129 9.13 7.95 17.99
N GLY A 130 7.84 7.67 18.21
CA GLY A 130 7.33 6.86 19.33
C GLY A 130 7.16 7.64 20.64
N SER A 131 7.24 8.98 20.61
CA SER A 131 6.88 9.85 21.73
C SER A 131 5.56 10.57 21.49
N PHE A 132 4.92 11.02 22.57
CA PHE A 132 3.70 11.83 22.51
C PHE A 132 3.85 13.08 21.62
N GLY A 133 5.02 13.74 21.67
CA GLY A 133 5.26 14.92 20.84
C GLY A 133 5.34 14.60 19.34
N TYR A 134 5.80 13.39 18.96
CA TYR A 134 5.79 12.98 17.56
C TYR A 134 4.38 12.64 17.06
N GLU A 135 3.57 11.98 17.89
CA GLU A 135 2.14 11.79 17.61
C GLU A 135 1.42 13.14 17.46
N THR A 136 1.75 14.11 18.31
CA THR A 136 1.23 15.48 18.18
C THR A 136 1.68 16.14 16.88
N VAL A 137 2.92 15.92 16.43
CA VAL A 137 3.38 16.39 15.10
C VAL A 137 2.51 15.81 13.98
N LEU A 138 2.25 14.50 13.97
CA LEU A 138 1.37 13.86 12.99
C LEU A 138 -0.03 14.50 13.04
N HIS A 139 -0.60 14.63 14.23
CA HIS A 139 -1.91 15.24 14.45
C HIS A 139 -2.01 16.67 13.87
N GLU A 140 -1.05 17.54 14.20
CA GLU A 140 -1.08 18.93 13.75
C GLU A 140 -0.80 19.08 12.25
N ILE A 141 -0.01 18.19 11.65
CA ILE A 141 0.13 18.14 10.18
C ILE A 141 -1.21 17.75 9.54
N GLY A 142 -1.95 16.81 10.13
CA GLY A 142 -3.31 16.45 9.69
C GLY A 142 -4.23 17.66 9.63
N HIS A 143 -4.26 18.49 10.69
CA HIS A 143 -4.97 19.77 10.68
C HIS A 143 -4.48 20.73 9.60
N ALA A 144 -3.16 20.90 9.46
CA ALA A 144 -2.57 21.77 8.44
C ALA A 144 -2.82 21.30 6.99
N LEU A 145 -3.30 20.05 6.81
CA LEU A 145 -3.73 19.49 5.53
C LEU A 145 -5.25 19.44 5.36
N GLY A 146 -6.03 19.82 6.37
CA GLY A 146 -7.49 19.90 6.28
C GLY A 146 -8.25 18.72 6.90
N LEU A 147 -7.60 17.94 7.77
CA LEU A 147 -8.28 16.96 8.61
C LEU A 147 -8.76 17.60 9.91
N LYS A 148 -9.98 17.31 10.34
CA LYS A 148 -10.52 17.75 11.64
C LYS A 148 -10.58 16.58 12.62
N HIS A 149 -10.81 16.89 13.89
CA HIS A 149 -11.07 15.85 14.89
C HIS A 149 -12.31 15.01 14.52
N PRO A 150 -12.30 13.71 14.82
CA PRO A 150 -13.40 12.79 14.52
C PRO A 150 -14.68 13.11 15.30
N HIS A 151 -14.61 13.86 16.40
CA HIS A 151 -15.76 14.24 17.23
C HIS A 151 -16.23 15.69 17.02
N ASP A 152 -15.64 16.43 16.07
CA ASP A 152 -15.97 17.83 15.81
C ASP A 152 -16.97 18.02 14.66
N GLY A 153 -17.81 19.05 14.76
CA GLY A 153 -18.70 19.51 13.68
C GLY A 153 -19.98 18.68 13.50
N ASP A 154 -20.63 18.82 12.34
CA ASP A 154 -21.94 18.22 12.08
C ASP A 154 -21.91 16.72 11.76
N THR A 155 -20.73 16.18 11.43
CA THR A 155 -20.49 14.77 11.13
C THR A 155 -19.36 14.28 12.00
N THR A 156 -19.65 13.26 12.82
CA THR A 156 -18.72 12.70 13.80
C THR A 156 -18.54 11.19 13.59
N LEU A 157 -17.38 10.67 13.95
CA LEU A 157 -17.08 9.25 13.89
C LEU A 157 -17.77 8.52 15.05
N ALA A 158 -18.23 7.29 14.81
CA ALA A 158 -18.80 6.46 15.86
C ALA A 158 -17.78 6.20 16.99
N ASP A 159 -18.21 6.27 18.25
CA ASP A 159 -17.34 6.22 19.44
C ASP A 159 -16.36 5.02 19.45
N HIS A 160 -16.80 3.86 18.96
CA HIS A 160 -15.98 2.63 18.93
C HIS A 160 -14.91 2.63 17.82
N LEU A 161 -14.96 3.60 16.92
CA LEU A 161 -14.02 3.80 15.82
C LEU A 161 -13.09 5.00 16.05
N ASP A 162 -13.45 5.92 16.95
CA ASP A 162 -12.61 7.05 17.40
C ASP A 162 -11.48 6.57 18.34
N THR A 163 -10.45 5.99 17.74
CA THR A 163 -9.32 5.35 18.45
C THR A 163 -7.99 5.65 17.75
N GLN A 164 -6.88 5.60 18.51
CA GLN A 164 -5.52 5.84 17.97
C GLN A 164 -5.09 4.83 16.90
N ALA A 165 -5.75 3.67 16.84
CA ALA A 165 -5.48 2.69 15.80
C ALA A 165 -6.06 3.11 14.43
N ASN A 166 -7.14 3.88 14.43
CA ASN A 166 -7.85 4.24 13.20
C ASN A 166 -7.52 5.66 12.73
N THR A 167 -7.14 6.57 13.63
CA THR A 167 -6.80 7.95 13.28
C THR A 167 -5.92 8.61 14.35
N VAL A 168 -4.91 9.36 13.93
CA VAL A 168 -4.10 10.24 14.79
C VAL A 168 -4.87 11.50 15.20
N MET A 169 -5.98 11.82 14.54
CA MET A 169 -6.84 12.96 14.84
C MET A 169 -7.72 12.75 16.09
N THR A 170 -7.69 11.57 16.71
CA THR A 170 -8.42 11.27 17.94
C THR A 170 -7.85 12.00 19.16
N TYR A 171 -8.67 12.15 20.21
CA TYR A 171 -8.20 12.46 21.56
C TYR A 171 -8.16 11.23 22.49
N SER A 172 -8.67 10.09 22.03
CA SER A 172 -8.62 8.83 22.77
C SER A 172 -7.17 8.39 22.93
N TYR A 173 -6.78 7.93 24.12
CA TYR A 173 -5.45 7.38 24.37
C TYR A 173 -5.55 5.89 24.74
N ALA A 174 -4.93 5.04 23.94
CA ALA A 174 -4.95 3.58 24.07
C ALA A 174 -3.72 3.02 24.82
N GLY A 175 -2.81 3.88 25.31
CA GLY A 175 -1.65 3.46 26.11
C GLY A 175 -0.33 3.34 25.33
N TYR A 176 -0.28 3.81 24.09
CA TYR A 176 0.92 3.82 23.25
C TYR A 176 0.96 5.09 22.39
N TYR A 177 2.12 5.38 21.78
CA TYR A 177 2.30 6.52 20.88
C TYR A 177 2.55 6.02 19.47
N VAL A 178 1.74 6.50 18.54
CA VAL A 178 1.82 6.12 17.12
C VAL A 178 2.98 6.83 16.42
N THR A 179 3.53 6.16 15.42
CA THR A 179 4.54 6.73 14.51
C THR A 179 4.03 6.90 13.08
N GLU A 180 2.83 6.41 12.81
CA GLU A 180 2.24 6.30 11.47
C GLU A 180 0.78 6.73 11.50
N LEU A 181 0.24 7.00 10.32
CA LEU A 181 -1.14 7.41 10.13
C LEU A 181 -2.11 6.22 10.23
N GLY A 182 -3.30 6.46 10.79
CA GLY A 182 -4.36 5.46 10.83
C GLY A 182 -5.12 5.38 9.51
N THR A 183 -5.91 4.32 9.33
CA THR A 183 -6.66 4.12 8.07
C THR A 183 -7.55 5.31 7.71
N PHE A 184 -8.23 5.94 8.67
CA PHE A 184 -9.09 7.08 8.34
C PHE A 184 -8.30 8.34 7.97
N ASP A 185 -7.09 8.52 8.50
CA ASP A 185 -6.22 9.63 8.10
C ASP A 185 -5.78 9.44 6.64
N VAL A 186 -5.20 8.27 6.34
CA VAL A 186 -4.71 7.93 5.00
C VAL A 186 -5.84 8.07 3.98
N GLN A 187 -7.00 7.47 4.25
CA GLN A 187 -8.11 7.47 3.32
C GLN A 187 -8.74 8.86 3.15
N ALA A 188 -8.76 9.69 4.20
CA ALA A 188 -9.17 11.10 4.08
C ALA A 188 -8.18 11.91 3.22
N LEU A 189 -6.88 11.68 3.36
CA LEU A 189 -5.85 12.37 2.58
C LEU A 189 -5.82 11.90 1.12
N GLN A 190 -5.99 10.60 0.86
CA GLN A 190 -6.16 10.06 -0.49
C GLN A 190 -7.42 10.64 -1.17
N HIS A 191 -8.47 10.87 -0.39
CA HIS A 191 -9.67 11.53 -0.88
C HIS A 191 -9.45 13.00 -1.23
N ILE A 192 -8.71 13.75 -0.41
CA ILE A 192 -8.48 15.18 -0.68
C ILE A 192 -7.43 15.36 -1.79
N TYR A 193 -6.30 14.65 -1.71
CA TYR A 193 -5.08 14.91 -2.50
C TYR A 193 -4.58 13.70 -3.31
N GLY A 194 -5.12 12.50 -3.11
CA GLY A 194 -4.75 11.26 -3.82
C GLY A 194 -5.47 11.13 -5.16
N SER A 195 -5.73 9.91 -5.65
CA SER A 195 -6.36 9.69 -6.96
C SER A 195 -7.85 9.30 -6.90
N SER A 196 -8.51 9.44 -5.75
CA SER A 196 -9.87 8.92 -5.59
C SER A 196 -10.88 9.62 -6.52
N ALA A 197 -11.83 8.87 -7.09
CA ALA A 197 -12.95 9.45 -7.84
C ALA A 197 -14.03 10.14 -6.96
N GLY A 198 -13.74 10.39 -5.68
CA GLY A 198 -14.65 11.00 -4.70
C GLY A 198 -15.43 10.01 -3.81
N THR A 199 -16.24 10.54 -2.87
CA THR A 199 -16.81 9.77 -1.74
C THR A 199 -17.96 8.81 -2.08
N ALA A 200 -18.59 8.94 -3.26
CA ALA A 200 -19.77 8.12 -3.59
C ALA A 200 -19.40 6.69 -3.98
N GLU A 201 -18.20 6.50 -4.53
CA GLU A 201 -17.72 5.22 -5.04
C GLU A 201 -16.56 4.65 -4.20
N TRP A 202 -15.87 5.52 -3.44
CA TRP A 202 -14.82 5.16 -2.48
C TRP A 202 -15.37 4.98 -1.07
N SER A 203 -15.46 3.73 -0.59
CA SER A 203 -15.95 3.42 0.77
C SER A 203 -14.91 2.70 1.62
N VAL A 204 -14.80 3.11 2.88
CA VAL A 204 -13.86 2.52 3.85
C VAL A 204 -14.63 2.08 5.09
N ARG A 205 -14.41 0.85 5.53
CA ARG A 205 -15.11 0.27 6.69
C ARG A 205 -14.15 -0.53 7.54
N VAL A 206 -14.13 -0.28 8.84
CA VAL A 206 -13.43 -1.13 9.80
C VAL A 206 -14.41 -2.14 10.38
N LYS A 207 -14.14 -3.44 10.21
CA LYS A 207 -15.00 -4.51 10.74
C LYS A 207 -14.69 -4.81 12.21
N SER A 208 -15.61 -5.52 12.86
CA SER A 208 -15.35 -6.17 14.14
C SER A 208 -14.09 -7.03 14.02
N GLY A 209 -13.09 -6.77 14.86
CA GLY A 209 -11.76 -7.40 14.79
C GLY A 209 -10.68 -6.54 14.15
N GLY A 210 -10.99 -5.32 13.68
CA GLY A 210 -10.01 -4.35 13.19
C GLY A 210 -9.65 -4.47 11.72
N MET A 211 -10.21 -5.45 11.00
CA MET A 211 -9.96 -5.60 9.55
C MET A 211 -10.56 -4.43 8.78
N VAL A 212 -9.75 -3.76 7.97
CA VAL A 212 -10.15 -2.65 7.12
C VAL A 212 -10.68 -3.21 5.79
N VAL A 213 -11.74 -2.62 5.25
CA VAL A 213 -12.21 -2.88 3.88
C VAL A 213 -12.26 -1.58 3.13
N ILE A 214 -11.51 -1.52 2.02
CA ILE A 214 -11.44 -0.39 1.11
C ILE A 214 -12.01 -0.84 -0.23
N ASP A 215 -12.96 -0.05 -0.72
CA ASP A 215 -13.72 -0.29 -1.94
C ASP A 215 -13.54 0.98 -2.79
N THR A 216 -12.73 0.94 -3.86
CA THR A 216 -12.43 2.09 -4.73
C THR A 216 -13.44 2.24 -5.87
N SER A 217 -13.22 3.11 -6.85
CA SER A 217 -14.19 3.36 -7.92
C SER A 217 -13.98 2.46 -9.14
N ALA A 218 -14.34 2.91 -10.34
CA ALA A 218 -13.96 2.26 -11.61
C ALA A 218 -12.89 3.07 -12.37
N ALA A 219 -12.26 4.03 -11.69
CA ALA A 219 -11.19 4.87 -12.22
C ALA A 219 -9.83 4.33 -11.77
N ALA A 220 -8.76 4.71 -12.47
CA ALA A 220 -7.40 4.33 -12.10
C ALA A 220 -6.94 5.04 -10.81
N GLU A 221 -6.63 4.27 -9.78
CA GLU A 221 -6.42 4.75 -8.42
C GLU A 221 -5.18 4.14 -7.73
N THR A 222 -4.46 4.94 -6.95
CA THR A 222 -3.45 4.49 -5.98
C THR A 222 -4.07 4.43 -4.59
N VAL A 223 -4.04 3.25 -3.98
CA VAL A 223 -4.59 2.96 -2.65
C VAL A 223 -3.47 2.49 -1.74
N LEU A 224 -3.41 3.07 -0.55
CA LEU A 224 -2.48 2.66 0.50
C LEU A 224 -3.31 2.13 1.66
N ALA A 225 -3.17 0.84 1.95
CA ALA A 225 -3.60 0.26 3.22
C ALA A 225 -2.62 0.64 4.33
N VAL A 226 -2.96 0.32 5.56
CA VAL A 226 -2.14 0.63 6.75
C VAL A 226 -1.81 -0.68 7.46
N GLY A 227 -1.01 -0.66 8.53
CA GLY A 227 -0.58 -1.88 9.23
C GLY A 227 -1.66 -2.71 9.94
N GLN A 228 -2.93 -2.54 9.59
CA GLN A 228 -4.04 -3.43 9.93
C GLN A 228 -4.37 -4.29 8.69
N SER A 229 -4.65 -5.58 8.92
CA SER A 229 -5.16 -6.44 7.85
C SER A 229 -6.32 -5.79 7.10
N SER A 230 -6.16 -5.71 5.80
CA SER A 230 -6.97 -4.94 4.89
C SER A 230 -7.50 -5.81 3.77
N LYS A 231 -8.69 -5.46 3.29
CA LYS A 231 -9.23 -5.98 2.05
C LYS A 231 -9.50 -4.84 1.09
N VAL A 232 -8.75 -4.78 0.01
CA VAL A 232 -8.81 -3.69 -0.97
C VAL A 232 -9.38 -4.21 -2.28
N TYR A 233 -10.35 -3.47 -2.82
CA TYR A 233 -10.96 -3.74 -4.12
C TYR A 233 -10.75 -2.54 -5.05
N GLY A 234 -9.91 -2.68 -6.08
CA GLY A 234 -9.69 -1.71 -7.16
C GLY A 234 -10.88 -1.61 -8.13
N ARG A 235 -11.61 -2.72 -8.29
CA ARG A 235 -12.79 -2.92 -9.15
C ARG A 235 -12.48 -2.75 -10.65
N GLY A 236 -12.17 -1.56 -11.12
CA GLY A 236 -11.80 -1.33 -12.50
C GLY A 236 -11.02 -0.04 -12.65
N GLY A 237 -10.32 0.14 -13.76
CA GLY A 237 -9.26 1.14 -13.83
C GLY A 237 -7.91 0.44 -13.86
N SER A 238 -6.82 1.20 -13.83
CA SER A 238 -5.47 0.63 -13.74
C SER A 238 -4.90 1.08 -12.42
N ASP A 239 -5.09 0.24 -11.42
CA ASP A 239 -4.94 0.60 -10.02
C ASP A 239 -3.54 0.25 -9.50
N THR A 240 -3.15 0.91 -8.42
CA THR A 240 -1.98 0.55 -7.62
C THR A 240 -2.44 0.32 -6.20
N LEU A 241 -2.47 -0.94 -5.76
CA LEU A 241 -2.92 -1.32 -4.42
C LEU A 241 -1.71 -1.75 -3.59
N ILE A 242 -1.52 -1.14 -2.42
CA ILE A 242 -0.36 -1.40 -1.54
C ILE A 242 -0.89 -1.81 -0.15
N GLY A 243 -0.52 -3.01 0.31
CA GLY A 243 -0.92 -3.57 1.61
C GLY A 243 -0.13 -3.00 2.81
N ARG A 244 1.19 -2.87 2.65
CA ARG A 244 2.18 -2.50 3.68
C ARG A 244 2.44 -3.62 4.68
N GLU A 245 1.78 -3.65 5.82
CA GLU A 245 1.99 -4.64 6.88
C GLU A 245 0.72 -5.40 7.21
N ALA A 246 0.90 -6.61 7.73
CA ALA A 246 -0.16 -7.57 8.07
C ALA A 246 -0.72 -8.30 6.84
N GLY A 247 -1.38 -9.44 7.07
CA GLY A 247 -1.92 -10.23 5.97
C GLY A 247 -3.11 -9.55 5.31
N ASP A 248 -2.89 -9.06 4.09
CA ASP A 248 -3.85 -8.30 3.29
C ASP A 248 -4.47 -9.13 2.18
N LYS A 249 -5.61 -8.66 1.69
CA LYS A 249 -6.23 -9.19 0.48
C LYS A 249 -6.47 -8.07 -0.52
N LEU A 250 -5.65 -8.04 -1.57
CA LEU A 250 -5.72 -7.04 -2.63
C LEU A 250 -6.35 -7.65 -3.88
N ILE A 251 -7.32 -6.95 -4.46
CA ILE A 251 -8.07 -7.39 -5.65
C ILE A 251 -8.09 -6.23 -6.64
N GLY A 252 -7.34 -6.33 -7.74
CA GLY A 252 -7.24 -5.30 -8.78
C GLY A 252 -8.59 -5.10 -9.47
N GLY A 253 -9.05 -6.13 -10.16
CA GLY A 253 -10.37 -6.14 -10.78
C GLY A 253 -10.28 -6.11 -12.29
N ALA A 254 -10.34 -4.94 -12.93
CA ALA A 254 -10.35 -4.84 -14.38
C ALA A 254 -9.53 -3.66 -14.89
N GLY A 255 -8.50 -3.94 -15.67
CA GLY A 255 -7.55 -3.00 -16.25
C GLY A 255 -6.14 -3.46 -15.90
N LEU A 256 -5.13 -2.60 -16.01
CA LEU A 256 -3.74 -2.99 -15.76
C LEU A 256 -3.37 -2.63 -14.32
N ASP A 257 -3.49 -3.58 -13.42
CA ASP A 257 -3.35 -3.34 -11.99
C ASP A 257 -1.94 -3.68 -11.49
N THR A 258 -1.47 -2.94 -10.50
CA THR A 258 -0.24 -3.23 -9.75
C THR A 258 -0.59 -3.47 -8.29
N LEU A 259 -0.36 -4.68 -7.80
CA LEU A 259 -0.66 -5.09 -6.44
C LEU A 259 0.65 -5.38 -5.70
N ILE A 260 0.85 -4.72 -4.56
CA ILE A 260 2.03 -4.89 -3.71
C ILE A 260 1.56 -5.31 -2.33
N GLY A 261 1.83 -6.56 -1.92
CA GLY A 261 1.46 -7.10 -0.61
C GLY A 261 2.19 -6.37 0.52
N GLY A 262 3.49 -6.63 0.65
CA GLY A 262 4.34 -6.01 1.65
C GLY A 262 4.85 -7.04 2.66
N TYR A 263 4.57 -6.83 3.93
CA TYR A 263 4.90 -7.77 5.01
C TYR A 263 3.64 -8.47 5.51
N GLY A 264 3.76 -9.74 5.91
CA GLY A 264 2.62 -10.57 6.32
C GLY A 264 2.17 -11.49 5.20
N GLU A 265 1.31 -12.47 5.54
CA GLU A 265 0.78 -13.45 4.59
C GLU A 265 -0.35 -12.82 3.75
N ASP A 266 -0.02 -12.41 2.53
CA ASP A 266 -0.89 -11.67 1.64
C ASP A 266 -1.60 -12.56 0.62
N ARG A 267 -2.72 -12.04 0.10
CA ARG A 267 -3.40 -12.62 -1.05
C ARG A 267 -3.65 -11.58 -2.13
N LEU A 268 -3.07 -11.80 -3.31
CA LEU A 268 -3.02 -10.86 -4.42
C LEU A 268 -3.80 -11.44 -5.60
N PHE A 269 -4.84 -10.74 -6.06
CA PHE A 269 -5.67 -11.14 -7.20
C PHE A 269 -5.69 -10.03 -8.25
N GLY A 270 -5.05 -10.25 -9.40
CA GLY A 270 -4.98 -9.27 -10.50
C GLY A 270 -6.36 -9.01 -11.08
N GLY A 271 -6.97 -10.05 -11.65
CA GLY A 271 -8.33 -9.99 -12.15
C GLY A 271 -8.36 -10.07 -13.67
N LYS A 272 -8.68 -8.96 -14.34
CA LYS A 272 -8.69 -8.85 -15.79
C LYS A 272 -7.72 -7.79 -16.25
N GLY A 273 -6.77 -8.19 -17.07
CA GLY A 273 -5.80 -7.30 -17.70
C GLY A 273 -4.46 -7.99 -17.77
N ALA A 274 -3.40 -7.19 -17.93
CA ALA A 274 -2.03 -7.62 -17.72
C ALA A 274 -1.54 -6.96 -16.44
N ASP A 275 -1.59 -7.72 -15.35
CA ASP A 275 -1.40 -7.25 -13.98
C ASP A 275 0.01 -7.55 -13.49
N VAL A 276 0.45 -6.77 -12.50
CA VAL A 276 1.72 -6.96 -11.80
C VAL A 276 1.42 -7.23 -10.33
N LEU A 277 1.72 -8.43 -9.87
CA LEU A 277 1.53 -8.83 -8.48
C LEU A 277 2.90 -9.07 -7.85
N ILE A 278 3.18 -8.37 -6.76
CA ILE A 278 4.44 -8.42 -6.03
C ILE A 278 4.10 -8.63 -4.56
N GLY A 279 4.61 -9.67 -3.92
CA GLY A 279 4.44 -9.83 -2.48
C GLY A 279 5.71 -9.51 -1.73
N GLY A 280 5.96 -10.32 -0.70
CA GLY A 280 6.74 -9.94 0.45
C GLY A 280 7.92 -10.83 0.77
N LEU A 281 8.15 -10.97 2.07
CA LEU A 281 9.13 -11.88 2.66
C LEU A 281 8.47 -13.07 3.38
N ASP A 282 7.13 -13.09 3.43
CA ASP A 282 6.30 -14.06 4.13
C ASP A 282 5.51 -14.90 3.11
N ASP A 283 4.79 -15.91 3.57
CA ASP A 283 4.13 -16.87 2.68
C ASP A 283 2.87 -16.27 2.03
N ASP A 284 2.91 -16.06 0.71
CA ASP A 284 1.88 -15.33 -0.04
C ASP A 284 1.13 -16.20 -1.08
N GLU A 285 -0.08 -15.78 -1.45
CA GLU A 285 -0.91 -16.42 -2.48
C GLU A 285 -1.25 -15.44 -3.62
N TYR A 286 -0.96 -15.83 -4.87
CA TYR A 286 -1.08 -14.99 -6.06
C TYR A 286 -1.96 -15.63 -7.12
N SER A 287 -2.80 -14.82 -7.74
CA SER A 287 -3.60 -15.22 -8.90
C SER A 287 -3.70 -14.07 -9.89
N GLY A 288 -3.11 -14.21 -11.08
CA GLY A 288 -3.37 -13.30 -12.21
C GLY A 288 -4.82 -13.37 -12.69
N SER A 289 -5.42 -14.58 -12.58
CA SER A 289 -6.84 -14.88 -12.81
C SER A 289 -7.21 -14.99 -14.27
N THR A 290 -7.80 -13.97 -14.89
CA THR A 290 -8.38 -14.07 -16.23
C THR A 290 -7.93 -12.91 -17.07
N GLY A 291 -6.93 -13.06 -17.94
CA GLY A 291 -6.33 -11.85 -18.47
C GLY A 291 -5.55 -12.03 -19.75
N GLU A 292 -4.71 -11.03 -19.95
CA GLU A 292 -3.55 -11.07 -20.83
C GLU A 292 -2.35 -11.54 -19.99
N ALA A 293 -1.12 -11.34 -20.48
CA ALA A 293 0.10 -11.75 -19.78
C ALA A 293 0.29 -11.02 -18.43
N ASP A 294 0.23 -11.77 -17.34
CA ASP A 294 0.47 -11.30 -15.98
C ASP A 294 1.93 -11.50 -15.55
N LYS A 295 2.36 -10.68 -14.59
CA LYS A 295 3.66 -10.83 -13.94
C LYS A 295 3.52 -10.99 -12.44
N LEU A 296 3.89 -12.15 -11.93
CA LEU A 296 3.84 -12.50 -10.51
C LEU A 296 5.25 -12.66 -9.95
N VAL A 297 5.52 -12.01 -8.83
CA VAL A 297 6.80 -12.09 -8.10
C VAL A 297 6.51 -12.37 -6.62
N GLY A 298 6.88 -13.58 -6.17
CA GLY A 298 6.72 -14.05 -4.80
C GLY A 298 7.55 -13.24 -3.81
N GLY A 299 8.87 -13.37 -3.94
CA GLY A 299 9.83 -12.64 -3.11
C GLY A 299 10.55 -13.60 -2.19
N GLY A 300 10.25 -13.56 -0.90
CA GLY A 300 10.64 -14.61 0.04
C GLY A 300 9.42 -15.19 0.72
N GLY A 301 9.52 -16.42 1.23
CA GLY A 301 8.35 -17.12 1.79
C GLY A 301 8.12 -18.43 1.04
N TRP A 302 7.09 -19.18 1.43
CA TRP A 302 6.63 -20.36 0.69
C TRP A 302 5.41 -19.95 -0.12
N ASP A 303 5.68 -19.46 -1.32
CA ASP A 303 4.67 -18.78 -2.12
C ASP A 303 3.88 -19.76 -3.00
N THR A 304 2.62 -19.43 -3.27
CA THR A 304 1.82 -20.11 -4.30
C THR A 304 1.40 -19.12 -5.38
N LEU A 305 2.00 -19.25 -6.57
CA LEU A 305 1.76 -18.39 -7.72
C LEU A 305 0.91 -19.12 -8.76
N SER A 306 -0.21 -18.54 -9.16
CA SER A 306 -1.03 -18.98 -10.30
C SER A 306 -1.11 -17.86 -11.33
N GLY A 307 -0.57 -18.06 -12.53
CA GLY A 307 -0.67 -17.10 -13.63
C GLY A 307 -2.13 -16.92 -14.05
N GLY A 308 -2.77 -18.00 -14.47
CA GLY A 308 -4.19 -18.00 -14.82
C GLY A 308 -4.37 -18.18 -16.31
N ALA A 309 -4.78 -17.14 -17.02
CA ALA A 309 -4.91 -17.18 -18.46
C ALA A 309 -4.12 -16.04 -19.09
N GLY A 310 -3.29 -16.33 -20.09
CA GLY A 310 -2.33 -15.39 -20.66
C GLY A 310 -0.93 -16.01 -20.70
N ASP A 311 -0.01 -15.41 -21.47
CA ASP A 311 1.39 -15.86 -21.48
C ASP A 311 2.14 -15.22 -20.30
N ASP A 312 2.13 -15.87 -19.15
CA ASP A 312 2.49 -15.29 -17.87
C ASP A 312 3.99 -15.39 -17.54
N THR A 313 4.44 -14.56 -16.61
CA THR A 313 5.79 -14.65 -16.03
C THR A 313 5.71 -14.77 -14.51
N LEU A 314 6.12 -15.92 -13.99
CA LEU A 314 6.10 -16.23 -12.56
C LEU A 314 7.53 -16.37 -12.03
N VAL A 315 7.81 -15.67 -10.93
CA VAL A 315 9.08 -15.76 -10.21
C VAL A 315 8.80 -16.04 -8.73
N GLY A 316 9.12 -17.23 -8.24
CA GLY A 316 8.94 -17.63 -6.83
C GLY A 316 9.87 -16.81 -5.91
N GLY A 317 11.17 -16.98 -6.09
CA GLY A 317 12.17 -16.17 -5.41
C GLY A 317 12.94 -16.96 -4.36
N ASN A 318 12.68 -16.75 -3.08
CA ASN A 318 13.37 -17.46 -2.00
C ASN A 318 12.39 -18.21 -1.12
N GLY A 319 12.42 -19.52 -1.23
CA GLY A 319 11.69 -20.41 -0.36
C GLY A 319 11.27 -21.63 -1.14
N ARG A 320 10.18 -22.29 -0.76
CA ARG A 320 9.74 -23.49 -1.47
C ARG A 320 8.43 -23.17 -2.14
N ASP A 321 8.55 -22.73 -3.38
CA ASP A 321 7.45 -22.09 -4.06
C ASP A 321 6.70 -23.09 -4.93
N ARG A 322 5.40 -22.86 -5.10
CA ARG A 322 4.55 -23.57 -6.06
C ARG A 322 4.16 -22.62 -7.17
N LEU A 323 4.57 -22.93 -8.39
CA LEU A 323 4.27 -22.12 -9.58
C LEU A 323 3.34 -22.91 -10.50
N ILE A 324 2.19 -22.33 -10.82
CA ILE A 324 1.19 -22.84 -11.76
C ILE A 324 1.07 -21.79 -12.85
N GLY A 325 1.50 -22.12 -14.08
CA GLY A 325 1.37 -21.24 -15.23
C GLY A 325 -0.10 -20.98 -15.56
N GLY A 326 -0.76 -21.98 -16.12
CA GLY A 326 -2.19 -21.95 -16.43
C GLY A 326 -2.42 -22.05 -17.93
N ASP A 327 -3.52 -21.45 -18.43
CA ASP A 327 -3.77 -21.37 -19.86
C ASP A 327 -2.80 -20.34 -20.49
N GLY A 328 -1.83 -20.76 -21.28
CA GLY A 328 -0.88 -19.82 -21.91
C GLY A 328 0.46 -20.46 -22.19
N SER A 329 1.40 -19.73 -22.80
CA SER A 329 2.80 -20.16 -22.86
C SER A 329 3.62 -19.39 -21.85
N ASP A 330 3.84 -19.97 -20.68
CA ASP A 330 4.36 -19.26 -19.51
C ASP A 330 5.88 -19.41 -19.33
N GLN A 331 6.44 -18.44 -18.61
CA GLN A 331 7.82 -18.46 -18.15
C GLN A 331 7.87 -18.55 -16.62
N LEU A 332 8.41 -19.66 -16.12
CA LEU A 332 8.45 -19.98 -14.71
C LEU A 332 9.90 -19.98 -14.20
N THR A 333 10.13 -19.32 -13.07
CA THR A 333 11.42 -19.27 -12.37
C THR A 333 11.21 -19.57 -10.91
N GLY A 334 11.71 -20.70 -10.41
CA GLY A 334 11.53 -21.11 -9.02
C GLY A 334 12.33 -20.22 -8.07
N GLY A 335 13.62 -20.05 -8.37
CA GLY A 335 14.54 -19.28 -7.57
C GLY A 335 15.40 -20.16 -6.66
N ARG A 336 15.42 -19.88 -5.36
CA ARG A 336 16.26 -20.58 -4.39
C ARG A 336 15.45 -21.56 -3.57
N HIS A 337 16.10 -22.69 -3.30
CA HIS A 337 15.56 -23.88 -2.61
C HIS A 337 14.74 -24.73 -3.58
N ALA A 338 13.91 -25.63 -3.06
CA ALA A 338 13.29 -26.67 -3.86
C ALA A 338 11.88 -26.24 -4.19
N ASP A 339 11.65 -25.92 -5.45
CA ASP A 339 10.38 -25.39 -5.95
C ASP A 339 9.59 -26.48 -6.68
N THR A 340 8.30 -26.25 -6.84
CA THR A 340 7.42 -27.17 -7.56
C THR A 340 6.73 -26.42 -8.70
N PHE A 341 7.04 -26.83 -9.93
CA PHE A 341 6.37 -26.36 -11.14
C PHE A 341 5.19 -27.29 -11.43
N VAL A 342 3.98 -26.76 -11.34
CA VAL A 342 2.74 -27.53 -11.38
C VAL A 342 2.08 -27.36 -12.74
N PHE A 343 1.90 -28.48 -13.42
CA PHE A 343 1.19 -28.58 -14.68
C PHE A 343 -0.18 -29.22 -14.47
N VAL A 344 -1.19 -28.59 -15.04
CA VAL A 344 -2.61 -28.95 -14.94
C VAL A 344 -3.18 -29.27 -16.32
N SER A 345 -4.48 -29.59 -16.38
CA SER A 345 -5.12 -29.95 -17.65
C SER A 345 -5.28 -28.78 -18.64
N ALA A 346 -5.12 -27.54 -18.18
CA ALA A 346 -5.11 -26.34 -19.03
C ALA A 346 -3.96 -26.43 -20.06
N ASP A 347 -2.78 -26.82 -19.57
CA ASP A 347 -1.51 -26.72 -20.28
C ASP A 347 -1.34 -27.72 -21.45
N TYR A 348 -2.32 -28.58 -21.75
CA TYR A 348 -2.14 -29.70 -22.69
C TYR A 348 -1.72 -29.33 -24.12
N TYR A 349 -1.86 -28.07 -24.52
CA TYR A 349 -1.62 -27.60 -25.89
C TYR A 349 -0.66 -26.43 -25.98
N GLU A 350 0.09 -26.19 -24.90
CA GLU A 350 0.88 -24.98 -24.71
C GLU A 350 2.40 -25.29 -24.62
N GLN A 351 3.22 -24.25 -24.50
CA GLN A 351 4.67 -24.36 -24.39
C GLN A 351 5.15 -23.64 -23.16
N GLU A 352 5.70 -24.40 -22.23
CA GLU A 352 6.08 -23.92 -20.92
C GLU A 352 7.60 -23.86 -20.79
N VAL A 353 8.10 -22.76 -20.24
CA VAL A 353 9.55 -22.55 -20.08
C VAL A 353 9.89 -22.40 -18.60
N ILE A 354 10.62 -23.39 -18.07
CA ILE A 354 11.24 -23.30 -16.76
C ILE A 354 12.69 -22.82 -16.92
N THR A 355 13.03 -21.69 -16.31
CA THR A 355 14.30 -21.00 -16.60
C THR A 355 15.47 -21.42 -15.72
N ASP A 356 15.21 -22.05 -14.58
CA ASP A 356 16.23 -22.37 -13.57
C ASP A 356 16.09 -23.76 -12.92
N PHE A 357 15.40 -24.69 -13.60
CA PHE A 357 15.14 -26.03 -13.06
C PHE A 357 16.39 -26.74 -12.51
N GLY A 358 16.25 -27.35 -11.35
CA GLY A 358 17.26 -28.13 -10.65
C GLY A 358 18.04 -27.32 -9.61
N VAL A 359 17.75 -26.03 -9.44
CA VAL A 359 18.25 -25.26 -8.30
C VAL A 359 17.57 -25.79 -7.04
N GLY A 360 18.32 -26.04 -5.97
CA GLY A 360 17.80 -26.47 -4.67
C GLY A 360 17.03 -27.80 -4.57
N GLY A 361 16.72 -28.47 -5.70
CA GLY A 361 16.09 -29.80 -5.74
C GLY A 361 14.64 -29.81 -6.22
N ASP A 362 14.34 -29.03 -7.26
CA ASP A 362 13.00 -28.83 -7.83
C ASP A 362 12.24 -30.11 -8.22
N LYS A 363 10.93 -29.93 -8.37
CA LYS A 363 9.98 -30.95 -8.85
C LYS A 363 9.08 -30.39 -9.95
N ILE A 364 8.71 -31.29 -10.86
CA ILE A 364 7.63 -31.07 -11.81
C ILE A 364 6.43 -31.89 -11.35
N GLU A 365 5.31 -31.24 -11.07
CA GLU A 365 4.07 -31.88 -10.66
C GLU A 365 3.07 -31.91 -11.81
N PHE A 366 2.53 -33.07 -12.11
CA PHE A 366 1.36 -33.22 -12.97
C PHE A 366 0.13 -33.43 -12.07
N SER A 367 -0.74 -32.43 -11.99
CA SER A 367 -1.89 -32.41 -11.08
C SER A 367 -3.21 -32.37 -11.86
N GLY A 368 -4.05 -33.40 -11.68
CA GLY A 368 -5.35 -33.51 -12.35
C GLY A 368 -5.22 -33.73 -13.87
N THR A 369 -4.07 -34.27 -14.31
CA THR A 369 -3.82 -34.57 -15.72
C THR A 369 -3.94 -36.06 -16.02
N SER A 370 -3.92 -36.44 -17.30
CA SER A 370 -3.87 -37.83 -17.73
C SER A 370 -2.45 -38.41 -17.71
N VAL A 371 -1.43 -37.59 -17.48
CA VAL A 371 -0.05 -38.00 -17.28
C VAL A 371 0.07 -38.48 -15.84
N ASP A 372 0.13 -39.80 -15.63
CA ASP A 372 0.12 -40.41 -14.29
C ASP A 372 1.41 -41.15 -13.95
N SER A 373 2.36 -41.22 -14.90
CA SER A 373 3.62 -41.93 -14.71
C SER A 373 4.79 -41.33 -15.50
N PHE A 374 6.01 -41.56 -15.00
CA PHE A 374 7.24 -41.18 -15.71
C PHE A 374 7.37 -41.83 -17.09
N SER A 375 6.75 -43.01 -17.31
CA SER A 375 6.77 -43.67 -18.61
C SER A 375 5.97 -42.97 -19.70
N ASP A 376 5.11 -42.02 -19.33
CA ASP A 376 4.33 -41.22 -20.30
C ASP A 376 5.15 -40.07 -20.90
N LEU A 377 6.34 -39.82 -20.36
CA LEU A 377 7.21 -38.71 -20.75
C LEU A 377 8.24 -39.13 -21.79
N LEU A 378 8.42 -38.27 -22.80
CA LEU A 378 9.50 -38.33 -23.78
C LEU A 378 10.46 -37.18 -23.51
N ILE A 379 11.69 -37.53 -23.10
CA ILE A 379 12.71 -36.56 -22.71
C ILE A 379 13.79 -36.50 -23.79
N SER A 380 14.12 -35.29 -24.22
CA SER A 380 15.21 -35.04 -25.18
C SER A 380 16.08 -33.87 -24.74
N GLN A 381 17.30 -33.79 -25.25
CA GLN A 381 18.21 -32.68 -24.98
C GLN A 381 18.74 -32.11 -26.28
N SER A 382 18.66 -30.79 -26.42
CA SER A 382 19.12 -30.06 -27.60
C SER A 382 19.49 -28.64 -27.21
N GLY A 383 20.49 -28.05 -27.87
CA GLY A 383 20.82 -26.64 -27.66
C GLY A 383 21.29 -26.24 -26.25
N GLY A 384 21.50 -27.19 -25.33
CA GLY A 384 21.81 -26.89 -23.92
C GLY A 384 20.58 -26.87 -23.00
N SER A 385 19.39 -27.13 -23.52
CA SER A 385 18.15 -27.31 -22.76
C SER A 385 17.70 -28.77 -22.75
N THR A 386 16.82 -29.11 -21.81
CA THR A 386 16.10 -30.38 -21.77
C THR A 386 14.63 -30.13 -22.11
N PHE A 387 14.07 -30.96 -23.00
CA PHE A 387 12.68 -30.86 -23.43
C PHE A 387 11.92 -32.09 -22.96
N ILE A 388 10.78 -31.87 -22.31
CA ILE A 388 9.87 -32.92 -21.85
C ILE A 388 8.61 -32.81 -22.70
N SER A 389 8.24 -33.89 -23.38
CA SER A 389 7.00 -33.95 -24.14
C SER A 389 6.15 -35.15 -23.72
N TYR A 390 4.84 -34.98 -23.77
CA TYR A 390 3.88 -36.06 -23.59
C TYR A 390 2.76 -35.93 -24.63
N TYR A 391 2.21 -37.06 -25.05
CA TYR A 391 1.23 -37.18 -26.16
C TYR A 391 1.64 -36.54 -27.50
N GLY A 392 2.91 -36.16 -27.68
CA GLY A 392 3.47 -35.65 -28.93
C GLY A 392 2.97 -34.26 -29.36
N GLN A 393 2.39 -33.48 -28.44
CA GLN A 393 1.89 -32.12 -28.73
C GLN A 393 2.45 -31.06 -27.77
N TYR A 394 2.71 -31.43 -26.52
CA TYR A 394 3.17 -30.50 -25.48
C TYR A 394 4.69 -30.57 -25.28
N GLU A 395 5.31 -29.44 -24.94
CA GLU A 395 6.74 -29.33 -24.67
C GLU A 395 6.99 -28.42 -23.47
N ILE A 396 7.57 -28.98 -22.40
CA ILE A 396 8.23 -28.20 -21.34
C ILE A 396 9.68 -28.03 -21.72
N GLU A 397 10.14 -26.80 -21.85
CA GLU A 397 11.56 -26.47 -21.93
C GLU A 397 12.13 -26.20 -20.54
N LEU A 398 13.12 -27.00 -20.15
CA LEU A 398 14.00 -26.70 -19.02
C LEU A 398 15.24 -25.99 -19.56
N THR A 399 15.19 -24.66 -19.58
CA THR A 399 16.24 -23.84 -20.19
C THR A 399 17.56 -24.03 -19.46
N GLY A 400 18.62 -24.39 -20.18
CA GLY A 400 19.95 -24.55 -19.60
C GLY A 400 20.15 -25.79 -18.72
N PHE A 401 19.10 -26.58 -18.45
CA PHE A 401 19.23 -27.83 -17.71
C PHE A 401 19.75 -28.94 -18.64
N THR A 402 20.89 -29.54 -18.27
CA THR A 402 21.53 -30.65 -19.01
C THR A 402 21.69 -31.91 -18.16
N GLY A 403 21.12 -31.93 -16.95
CA GLY A 403 21.13 -33.08 -16.06
C GLY A 403 20.29 -34.25 -16.57
N THR A 404 20.39 -35.41 -15.91
CA THR A 404 19.51 -36.55 -16.20
C THR A 404 18.29 -36.47 -15.31
N LEU A 405 17.11 -36.41 -15.91
CA LEU A 405 15.83 -36.51 -15.21
C LEU A 405 15.50 -37.97 -14.86
N THR A 406 14.95 -38.19 -13.68
CA THR A 406 14.51 -39.48 -13.15
C THR A 406 13.10 -39.37 -12.60
N GLN A 407 12.48 -40.50 -12.24
CA GLN A 407 11.15 -40.50 -11.62
C GLN A 407 11.08 -39.63 -10.34
N ASP A 408 12.19 -39.48 -9.61
CA ASP A 408 12.22 -38.69 -8.37
C ASP A 408 12.04 -37.19 -8.63
N ASP A 409 12.22 -36.72 -9.86
CA ASP A 409 12.04 -35.31 -10.27
C ASP A 409 10.56 -34.95 -10.53
N PHE A 410 9.66 -35.94 -10.45
CA PHE A 410 8.26 -35.78 -10.81
C PHE A 410 7.30 -36.19 -9.70
N LEU A 411 6.18 -35.49 -9.63
CA LEU A 411 5.02 -35.83 -8.82
C LEU A 411 3.82 -36.05 -9.76
N PHE A 412 3.04 -37.11 -9.54
CA PHE A 412 1.87 -37.43 -10.36
C PHE A 412 0.63 -37.58 -9.47
N PHE A 413 -0.40 -36.77 -9.71
CA PHE A 413 -1.67 -36.80 -8.99
C PHE A 413 -2.84 -36.78 -9.98
N THR A 414 -3.70 -37.81 -9.90
CA THR A 414 -4.87 -37.99 -10.77
C THR A 414 -6.15 -37.46 -10.16
#